data_AF-A0AA51S721-F1
#
_entry.id   AF-A0AA51S721-F1
#
_cell.length_a   1.000
_cell.length_b   1.000
_cell.length_c   1.000
_cell.angle_alpha   90.00
_cell.angle_beta   90.00
_cell.angle_gamma   90.00
#
_symmetry.space_group_name_H-M   'P 1'
#
loop_
_entity.id
_entity.type
_entity.pdbx_description
1 polymer ?
#
loop_
_entity_poly.entity_id
_entity_poly.type
_entity_poly.pdbx_seq_one_letter_code
_entity_poly.pdbx_strand_id
1 'polypeptide(L)'
;MIKLSKLVVITALAAGSFVYTAPAQADDQLAISICEYIAADDKNRLRSKLKSSRVKVRNIYDAVFCNGNNLLRHAVASNALDSGEYIVKNLSKSSLEDGADISWAESNGHSGSPLITIIKERAGL
;
A
#
# COMPACT_ATOMS: atom_id res chain seq x y z
N MET A 1 40.04 -49.57 45.30
CA MET A 1 40.46 -48.27 44.75
C MET A 1 39.21 -47.50 44.33
N ILE A 2 38.90 -46.44 45.06
CA ILE A 2 37.68 -45.63 44.90
C ILE A 2 37.94 -44.61 43.79
N LYS A 3 37.06 -44.55 42.79
CA LYS A 3 36.89 -43.35 41.96
C LYS A 3 35.43 -42.94 41.98
N LEU A 4 35.16 -42.03 42.91
CA LEU A 4 33.99 -41.19 42.94
C LEU A 4 34.07 -40.22 41.75
N SER A 5 33.09 -40.23 40.86
CA SER A 5 32.84 -39.08 40.00
C SER A 5 31.33 -38.94 39.81
N LYS A 6 30.84 -37.98 40.60
CA LYS A 6 29.54 -37.32 40.56
C LYS A 6 29.05 -37.15 39.12
N LEU A 7 27.77 -37.43 38.86
CA LEU A 7 26.80 -36.37 38.57
C LEU A 7 25.39 -36.97 38.43
N VAL A 8 24.51 -36.58 39.34
CA VAL A 8 23.06 -36.59 39.15
C VAL A 8 22.76 -35.62 38.00
N VAL A 9 22.09 -36.07 36.94
CA VAL A 9 21.47 -35.18 35.97
C VAL A 9 20.02 -35.59 35.79
N ILE A 10 19.17 -34.80 36.44
CA ILE A 10 17.72 -34.78 36.33
C ILE A 10 17.39 -34.39 34.89
N THR A 11 16.77 -35.29 34.12
CA THR A 11 16.22 -34.97 32.80
C THR A 11 14.96 -34.13 33.00
N ALA A 12 15.12 -32.80 32.98
CA ALA A 12 14.02 -31.85 32.89
C ALA A 12 13.46 -31.87 31.46
N LEU A 13 12.25 -32.40 31.29
CA LEU A 13 11.44 -32.25 30.07
C LEU A 13 11.01 -30.78 29.95
N ALA A 14 11.78 -29.98 29.22
CA ALA A 14 11.33 -28.66 28.79
C ALA A 14 10.34 -28.82 27.63
N ALA A 15 9.04 -28.73 27.93
CA ALA A 15 8.01 -28.54 26.92
C ALA A 15 8.18 -27.12 26.33
N GLY A 16 8.90 -27.02 25.22
CA GLY A 16 9.02 -25.78 24.47
C GLY A 16 7.69 -25.43 23.83
N SER A 17 6.99 -24.45 24.37
CA SER A 17 5.86 -23.80 23.68
C SER A 17 6.42 -23.03 22.48
N PHE A 18 6.40 -23.65 21.31
CA PHE A 18 6.61 -22.93 20.05
C PHE A 18 5.40 -22.02 19.82
N VAL A 19 5.50 -20.78 20.26
CA VAL A 19 4.60 -19.71 19.79
C VAL A 19 4.98 -19.43 18.33
N TYR A 20 4.31 -20.12 17.41
CA TYR A 20 4.27 -19.73 16.01
C TYR A 20 3.48 -18.44 15.92
N THR A 21 4.15 -17.30 15.93
CA THR A 21 3.56 -16.05 15.42
C THR A 21 3.52 -16.17 13.90
N ALA A 22 2.34 -16.45 13.34
CA ALA A 22 2.14 -16.32 11.90
C ALA A 22 2.50 -14.89 11.46
N PRO A 23 3.18 -14.69 10.31
CA PRO A 23 3.42 -13.35 9.80
C PRO A 23 2.07 -12.65 9.60
N ALA A 24 1.97 -11.41 10.06
CA ALA A 24 0.74 -10.64 9.96
C ALA A 24 0.37 -10.41 8.48
N GLN A 25 -0.55 -11.22 7.96
CA GLN A 25 -1.15 -11.15 6.61
C GLN A 25 -2.03 -9.89 6.38
N ALA A 26 -1.92 -8.88 7.23
CA ALA A 26 -2.81 -7.74 7.27
C ALA A 26 -2.52 -6.72 6.14
N ASP A 27 -1.28 -6.62 5.70
CA ASP A 27 -0.86 -5.61 4.72
C ASP A 27 -1.29 -5.99 3.29
N ASP A 28 -1.12 -7.26 2.90
CA ASP A 28 -1.47 -7.75 1.56
C ASP A 28 -2.98 -7.59 1.27
N GLN A 29 -3.85 -7.95 2.22
CA GLN A 29 -5.30 -7.78 2.05
C GLN A 29 -5.73 -6.31 2.00
N LEU A 30 -5.01 -5.43 2.70
CA LEU A 30 -5.26 -3.99 2.64
C LEU A 30 -4.91 -3.43 1.26
N ALA A 31 -3.72 -3.76 0.76
CA ALA A 31 -3.25 -3.36 -0.56
C ALA A 31 -4.22 -3.84 -1.67
N ILE A 32 -4.62 -5.13 -1.63
CA ILE A 32 -5.58 -5.70 -2.58
C ILE A 32 -6.90 -4.91 -2.57
N SER A 33 -7.49 -4.71 -1.39
CA SER A 33 -8.75 -3.95 -1.28
C SER A 33 -8.62 -2.52 -1.83
N ILE A 34 -7.50 -1.85 -1.56
CA ILE A 34 -7.25 -0.49 -2.05
C ILE A 34 -7.17 -0.49 -3.58
N CYS A 35 -6.41 -1.40 -4.18
CA CYS A 35 -6.27 -1.53 -5.61
C CYS A 35 -7.60 -1.85 -6.30
N GLU A 36 -8.41 -2.73 -5.71
CA GLU A 36 -9.75 -3.08 -6.21
C GLU A 36 -10.71 -1.89 -6.14
N TYR A 37 -10.74 -1.16 -5.01
CA TYR A 37 -11.61 0.02 -4.89
C TYR A 37 -11.20 1.14 -5.83
N ILE A 38 -9.90 1.32 -6.10
CA ILE A 38 -9.44 2.26 -7.12
C ILE A 38 -9.88 1.78 -8.51
N ALA A 39 -9.65 0.50 -8.87
CA ALA A 39 -10.02 -0.01 -10.18
C ALA A 39 -11.53 0.04 -10.46
N ALA A 40 -12.36 -0.11 -9.42
CA ALA A 40 -13.81 -0.02 -9.50
C ALA A 40 -14.35 1.42 -9.42
N ASP A 41 -13.47 2.41 -9.32
CA ASP A 41 -13.78 3.82 -9.05
C ASP A 41 -14.69 4.06 -7.83
N ASP A 42 -14.60 3.21 -6.80
CA ASP A 42 -15.40 3.32 -5.57
C ASP A 42 -14.67 4.14 -4.50
N LYS A 43 -14.70 5.47 -4.67
CA LYS A 43 -14.15 6.45 -3.73
C LYS A 43 -14.65 6.25 -2.29
N ASN A 44 -15.91 5.84 -2.11
CA ASN A 44 -16.51 5.73 -0.79
C ASN A 44 -15.96 4.51 -0.02
N ARG A 45 -15.82 3.36 -0.69
CA ARG A 45 -15.16 2.18 -0.11
C ARG A 45 -13.68 2.42 0.09
N LEU A 46 -12.99 3.05 -0.87
CA LEU A 46 -11.58 3.44 -0.72
C LEU A 46 -11.38 4.30 0.54
N ARG A 47 -12.14 5.41 0.66
CA ARG A 47 -12.09 6.28 1.84
C ARG A 47 -12.38 5.53 3.13
N SER A 48 -13.39 4.66 3.13
CA SER A 48 -13.78 3.89 4.31
C SER A 48 -12.71 2.90 4.73
N LYS A 49 -12.08 2.21 3.77
CA LYS A 49 -11.00 1.25 4.00
C LYS A 49 -9.73 1.92 4.51
N LEU A 50 -9.35 3.06 3.93
CA LEU A 50 -8.23 3.86 4.42
C LEU A 50 -8.46 4.34 5.85
N LYS A 51 -9.68 4.82 6.15
CA LYS A 51 -10.06 5.28 7.49
C LYS A 51 -10.04 4.15 8.52
N SER A 52 -10.65 3.00 8.23
CA SER A 52 -10.70 1.86 9.16
C SER A 52 -9.31 1.28 9.41
N SER A 53 -8.43 1.34 8.42
CA SER A 53 -7.04 0.86 8.50
C SER A 53 -6.08 1.93 9.04
N ARG A 54 -6.56 3.15 9.32
CA ARG A 54 -5.78 4.30 9.80
C ARG A 54 -4.61 4.67 8.89
N VAL A 55 -4.77 4.49 7.59
CA VAL A 55 -3.78 4.80 6.56
C VAL A 55 -4.14 6.09 5.83
N LYS A 56 -3.13 6.90 5.51
CA LYS A 56 -3.29 8.13 4.72
C LYS A 56 -2.77 7.90 3.31
N VAL A 57 -3.49 8.38 2.30
CA VAL A 57 -3.11 8.25 0.87
C VAL A 57 -1.64 8.63 0.65
N ARG A 58 -1.20 9.79 1.17
CA ARG A 58 0.17 10.29 0.99
C ARG A 58 1.28 9.36 1.51
N ASN A 59 0.95 8.42 2.40
CA ASN A 59 1.92 7.49 2.95
C ASN A 59 2.03 6.19 2.13
N ILE A 60 1.06 5.95 1.24
CA ILE A 60 0.95 4.69 0.49
C ILE A 60 0.87 4.88 -1.02
N TYR A 61 0.80 6.13 -1.49
CA TYR A 61 0.56 6.40 -2.90
C TYR A 61 1.65 5.81 -3.80
N ASP A 62 2.90 5.84 -3.35
CA ASP A 62 4.10 5.31 -4.01
C ASP A 62 4.66 4.05 -3.34
N ALA A 63 4.21 3.72 -2.13
CA ALA A 63 4.63 2.51 -1.42
C ALA A 63 3.80 1.27 -1.78
N VAL A 64 2.54 1.45 -2.18
CA VAL A 64 1.65 0.37 -2.61
C VAL A 64 1.54 0.38 -4.13
N PHE A 65 1.82 -0.77 -4.74
CA PHE A 65 1.75 -0.96 -6.19
C PHE A 65 0.58 -1.86 -6.57
N CYS A 66 -0.29 -1.34 -7.44
CA CYS A 66 -1.39 -2.05 -8.05
C CYS A 66 -0.99 -2.39 -9.49
N ASN A 67 -0.81 -3.67 -9.81
CA ASN A 67 -0.38 -4.14 -11.14
C ASN A 67 0.90 -3.41 -11.65
N GLY A 68 1.86 -3.17 -10.76
CA GLY A 68 3.12 -2.47 -11.10
C GLY A 68 3.00 -0.95 -11.18
N ASN A 69 1.82 -0.37 -10.96
CA ASN A 69 1.59 1.07 -10.93
C ASN A 69 1.42 1.57 -9.49
N ASN A 70 1.92 2.77 -9.20
CA ASN A 70 1.57 3.49 -7.98
C ASN A 70 0.04 3.77 -7.95
N LEU A 71 -0.53 4.16 -6.81
CA LEU A 71 -1.98 4.29 -6.67
C LEU A 71 -2.60 5.29 -7.66
N LEU A 72 -1.90 6.39 -7.95
CA LEU A 72 -2.40 7.43 -8.86
C LEU A 72 -2.37 6.96 -10.32
N ARG A 73 -1.27 6.33 -10.74
CA ARG A 73 -1.12 5.73 -12.08
C ARG A 73 -2.12 4.60 -12.29
N HIS A 74 -2.40 3.81 -11.26
CA HIS A 74 -3.42 2.76 -11.32
C HIS A 74 -4.83 3.34 -11.49
N ALA A 75 -5.13 4.47 -10.83
CA ALA A 75 -6.39 5.19 -11.05
C ALA A 75 -6.50 5.70 -12.49
N VAL A 76 -5.41 6.26 -13.04
CA VAL A 76 -5.33 6.69 -14.46
C VAL A 76 -5.55 5.50 -15.40
N ALA A 77 -4.83 4.39 -15.19
CA ALA A 77 -4.93 3.20 -16.03
C ALA A 77 -6.32 2.56 -15.98
N SER A 78 -7.00 2.67 -14.84
CA SER A 78 -8.34 2.11 -14.61
C SER A 78 -9.47 3.07 -15.01
N ASN A 79 -9.17 4.27 -15.53
CA ASN A 79 -10.15 5.33 -15.78
C ASN A 79 -11.00 5.71 -14.54
N ALA A 80 -10.41 5.63 -13.35
CA ALA A 80 -11.09 5.84 -12.08
C ALA A 80 -11.03 7.31 -11.66
N LEU A 81 -11.97 8.12 -12.16
CA LEU A 81 -11.95 9.57 -11.99
C LEU A 81 -12.19 9.98 -10.54
N ASP A 82 -13.22 9.44 -9.90
CA ASP A 82 -13.63 9.83 -8.55
C ASP A 82 -12.57 9.46 -7.51
N SER A 83 -12.01 8.26 -7.65
CA SER A 83 -10.98 7.71 -6.78
C SER A 83 -9.64 8.38 -7.05
N GLY A 84 -9.30 8.62 -8.32
CA GLY A 84 -8.10 9.37 -8.72
C GLY A 84 -8.12 10.80 -8.19
N GLU A 85 -9.23 11.53 -8.32
CA GLU A 85 -9.37 12.88 -7.78
C GLU A 85 -9.23 12.89 -6.25
N TYR A 86 -9.84 11.90 -5.58
CA TYR A 86 -9.66 11.73 -4.13
C TYR A 86 -8.19 11.50 -3.76
N ILE A 87 -7.46 10.69 -4.52
CA ILE A 87 -6.03 10.46 -4.32
C ILE A 87 -5.27 11.78 -4.46
N VAL A 88 -5.42 12.47 -5.60
CA VAL A 88 -4.71 13.73 -5.91
C VAL A 88 -4.96 14.79 -4.82
N LYS A 89 -6.21 14.95 -4.37
CA LYS A 89 -6.57 15.91 -3.31
C LYS A 89 -5.92 15.61 -1.96
N ASN A 90 -5.53 14.36 -1.70
CA ASN A 90 -4.86 13.96 -0.46
C ASN A 90 -3.33 13.93 -0.54
N LEU A 91 -2.76 14.19 -1.73
CA LEU A 91 -1.32 14.35 -1.96
C LEU A 91 -0.89 15.80 -1.71
N SER A 92 0.39 15.98 -1.39
CA SER A 92 1.00 17.29 -1.29
C SER A 92 1.41 17.80 -2.68
N LYS A 93 1.56 19.12 -2.85
CA LYS A 93 2.06 19.70 -4.11
C LYS A 93 3.41 19.09 -4.51
N SER A 94 4.32 18.96 -3.55
CA SER A 94 5.66 18.41 -3.76
C SER A 94 5.66 16.94 -4.20
N SER A 95 4.57 16.20 -3.95
CA SER A 95 4.43 14.82 -4.44
C SER A 95 4.12 14.75 -5.93
N LEU A 96 3.77 15.87 -6.57
CA LEU A 96 3.28 15.94 -7.96
C LEU A 96 4.03 16.96 -8.83
N GLU A 97 4.85 17.83 -8.22
CA GLU A 97 5.48 18.96 -8.91
C GLU A 97 6.55 18.56 -9.93
N ASP A 98 7.08 17.33 -9.84
CA ASP A 98 8.01 16.78 -10.82
C ASP A 98 7.33 16.35 -12.13
N GLY A 99 5.99 16.32 -12.18
CA GLY A 99 5.22 15.91 -13.34
C GLY A 99 5.41 14.44 -13.74
N ALA A 100 5.98 13.58 -12.89
CA ALA A 100 6.33 12.21 -13.24
C ALA A 100 5.10 11.36 -13.58
N ASP A 101 3.99 11.53 -12.84
CA ASP A 101 2.74 10.80 -13.10
C ASP A 101 2.03 11.30 -14.37
N ILE A 102 2.16 12.59 -14.71
CA ILE A 102 1.66 13.15 -15.99
C ILE A 102 2.46 12.57 -17.16
N SER A 103 3.79 12.64 -17.07
CA SER A 103 4.70 12.12 -18.12
C SER A 103 4.50 10.63 -18.35
N TRP A 104 4.30 9.87 -17.27
CA TRP A 104 3.95 8.46 -17.34
C TRP A 104 2.61 8.25 -18.07
N ALA A 105 1.56 9.00 -17.72
CA ALA A 105 0.25 8.86 -18.35
C ALA A 105 0.31 9.14 -19.86
N GLU A 106 1.01 10.20 -20.27
CA GLU A 106 1.19 10.56 -21.68
C GLU A 106 1.98 9.48 -22.45
N SER A 107 3.02 8.91 -21.84
CA SER A 107 3.86 7.87 -22.46
C SER A 107 3.20 6.49 -22.54
N ASN A 108 2.17 6.23 -21.74
CA ASN A 108 1.50 4.92 -21.65
C ASN A 108 0.10 4.93 -22.28
N GLY A 109 -0.21 5.89 -23.16
CA GLY A 109 -1.49 5.93 -23.89
C GLY A 109 -2.67 6.46 -23.08
N HIS A 110 -2.41 7.13 -21.96
CA HIS A 110 -3.44 7.72 -21.07
C HIS A 110 -3.50 9.25 -21.15
N SER A 111 -2.97 9.87 -22.22
CA SER A 111 -2.97 11.32 -22.43
C SER A 111 -4.36 11.97 -22.44
N GLY A 112 -5.42 11.19 -22.73
CA GLY A 112 -6.82 11.64 -22.67
C GLY A 112 -7.46 11.59 -21.29
N SER A 113 -6.74 11.18 -20.24
CA SER A 113 -7.31 11.06 -18.90
C SER A 113 -7.67 12.43 -18.29
N PRO A 114 -8.90 12.65 -17.81
CA PRO A 114 -9.27 13.88 -17.11
C PRO A 114 -8.44 14.13 -15.84
N LEU A 115 -7.86 13.07 -15.26
CA LEU A 115 -7.00 13.17 -14.09
C LEU A 115 -5.72 13.96 -14.36
N ILE A 116 -5.22 14.03 -15.60
CA ILE A 116 -4.02 14.82 -15.93
C ILE A 116 -4.25 16.30 -15.59
N THR A 117 -5.42 16.85 -15.93
CA THR A 117 -5.78 18.23 -15.61
C THR A 117 -5.85 18.46 -14.09
N ILE A 118 -6.44 17.53 -13.36
CA ILE A 118 -6.57 17.59 -11.89
C ILE A 118 -5.19 17.52 -11.23
N ILE A 119 -4.29 16.69 -11.76
CA ILE A 119 -2.89 16.60 -11.29
C ILE A 119 -2.17 17.92 -11.54
N LYS A 120 -2.25 18.50 -12.75
CA LYS A 120 -1.65 19.79 -13.09
C LYS A 120 -2.12 20.90 -12.15
N GLU A 121 -3.43 21.01 -11.93
CA GLU A 121 -4.00 21.99 -11.00
C GLU A 121 -3.47 21.83 -9.57
N ARG A 122 -3.41 20.58 -9.06
CA ARG A 122 -2.88 20.29 -7.73
C ARG A 122 -1.38 20.56 -7.60
N ALA A 123 -0.62 20.26 -8.66
CA ALA A 123 0.82 20.44 -8.75
C ALA A 123 1.22 21.90 -9.02
N GLY A 124 0.29 22.74 -9.51
CA GLY A 124 0.59 24.10 -9.95
C GLY A 124 1.42 24.14 -11.24
N LEU A 125 1.11 23.23 -12.18
CA LEU A 125 1.76 23.07 -13.49
C LEU A 125 0.85 23.52 -14.63
#